data_AF-A0A7C6R3G8-F1
#
_entry.id   AF-A0A7C6R3G8-F1
#
_cell.length_a   1.000
_cell.length_b   1.000
_cell.length_c   1.000
_cell.angle_alpha   90.00
_cell.angle_beta   90.00
_cell.angle_gamma   90.00
#
_symmetry.space_group_name_H-M   'P 1'
#
loop_
_entity.id
_entity.type
_entity.pdbx_description
1 polymer ?
#
loop_
_entity_poly.entity_id
_entity_poly.type
_entity_poly.pdbx_seq_one_letter_code
_entity_poly.pdbx_strand_id
1 'polypeptide(L)'
;DPVLLKKCLIVLFLTIAGFVLHQYLHMESSVIALSGASLLLLISREDPEHVLHAVEWPVIFFFVGLFLVVGALEKVGVIEAVARFSLEVTRGQLVPAAMLILWISAIASAFVDNIPFVATMIPLIQDMGRLGGMANLDLLWWSLSLGACLGGNGTAIGASANVVVIGMAEKRGIPITFLGYMKVAFPLMLMSIVVSTVYLLFWHHYHGLVSLLGTLAVGAVLWLISIPVNNLLQRTEETSARKVLSKYREA
;
A
#
# COMPACT_ATOMS: atom_id res chain seq x y z
N ASP A 1 17.98 -16.52 22.90
CA ASP A 1 18.10 -15.93 24.25
C ASP A 1 16.83 -15.16 24.59
N PRO A 2 16.05 -15.59 25.60
CA PRO A 2 14.81 -14.92 26.01
C PRO A 2 15.01 -13.50 26.58
N VAL A 3 16.20 -13.17 27.10
CA VAL A 3 16.50 -11.82 27.61
C VAL A 3 16.73 -10.85 26.45
N LEU A 4 17.52 -11.27 25.46
CA LEU A 4 17.72 -10.50 24.24
C LEU A 4 16.40 -10.27 23.50
N LEU A 5 15.56 -11.31 23.38
CA LEU A 5 14.25 -11.20 22.76
C LEU A 5 13.37 -10.13 23.42
N LYS A 6 13.30 -10.08 24.76
CA LYS A 6 12.55 -9.03 25.48
C LYS A 6 13.07 -7.63 25.16
N LYS A 7 14.40 -7.47 25.11
CA LYS A 7 15.02 -6.18 24.76
C LYS A 7 14.68 -5.77 23.32
N CYS A 8 14.75 -6.70 22.36
CA CYS A 8 14.35 -6.44 20.98
C CYS A 8 12.87 -6.03 20.88
N LEU A 9 11.98 -6.71 21.60
CA LEU A 9 10.56 -6.37 21.63
C LEU A 9 10.30 -4.99 22.24
N ILE A 10 11.05 -4.60 23.28
CA ILE A 10 10.95 -3.27 23.88
C ILE A 10 11.40 -2.21 22.87
N VAL A 11 12.56 -2.39 22.22
CA VAL A 11 13.05 -1.43 21.23
C VAL A 11 12.07 -1.32 20.06
N LEU A 12 11.57 -2.45 19.55
CA LEU A 12 10.56 -2.48 18.50
C LEU A 12 9.29 -1.72 18.91
N PHE A 13 8.80 -1.94 20.14
CA PHE A 13 7.66 -1.21 20.68
C PHE A 13 7.92 0.30 20.74
N LEU A 14 9.10 0.72 21.21
CA LEU A 14 9.50 2.12 21.27
C LEU A 14 9.60 2.74 19.87
N THR A 15 10.14 2.02 18.88
CA THR A 15 10.22 2.48 17.49
C THR A 15 8.82 2.64 16.89
N ILE A 16 7.92 1.68 17.10
CA ILE A 16 6.53 1.77 16.64
C ILE A 16 5.80 2.93 17.32
N ALA A 17 5.94 3.08 18.65
CA ALA A 17 5.38 4.21 19.37
C ALA A 17 5.94 5.55 18.87
N GLY A 18 7.24 5.58 18.57
CA GLY A 18 7.91 6.71 17.93
C GLY A 18 7.27 7.06 16.59
N PHE A 19 7.02 6.08 15.71
CA PHE A 19 6.30 6.33 14.46
C PHE A 19 4.89 6.88 14.70
N VAL A 20 4.14 6.40 15.68
CA VAL A 20 2.81 6.96 15.96
C VAL A 20 2.91 8.41 16.46
N LEU A 21 3.94 8.72 17.26
CA LEU A 21 4.12 10.03 17.90
C LEU A 21 4.94 11.01 17.08
N HIS A 22 5.48 10.61 15.92
CA HIS A 22 6.47 11.39 15.18
C HIS A 22 5.97 12.80 14.81
N GLN A 23 4.67 12.91 14.48
CA GLN A 23 4.03 14.18 14.14
C GLN A 23 3.96 15.14 15.33
N TYR A 24 3.74 14.63 16.55
CA TYR A 24 3.74 15.44 17.78
C TYR A 24 5.16 15.81 18.21
N LEU A 25 6.12 14.91 17.98
CA LEU A 25 7.53 15.10 18.32
C LEU A 25 8.27 15.97 17.30
N HIS A 26 7.65 16.33 16.18
CA HIS A 26 8.26 17.08 15.07
C HIS A 26 9.55 16.41 14.56
N MET A 27 9.59 15.07 14.60
CA MET A 27 10.70 14.27 14.11
C MET A 27 10.31 13.59 12.80
N GLU A 28 11.27 13.49 11.88
CA GLU A 28 11.09 12.66 10.70
C GLU A 28 11.05 11.17 11.08
N SER A 29 10.26 10.40 10.34
CA SER A 29 10.19 8.94 10.50
C SER A 29 11.55 8.27 10.27
N SER A 30 12.37 8.83 9.37
CA SER A 30 13.76 8.40 9.12
C SER A 30 14.60 8.40 10.40
N VAL A 31 14.50 9.47 11.20
CA VAL A 31 15.27 9.65 12.44
C VAL A 31 14.83 8.64 13.49
N ILE A 32 13.52 8.37 13.62
CA ILE A 32 12.99 7.36 14.55
C ILE A 32 13.47 5.96 14.16
N ALA A 33 13.41 5.61 12.87
CA ALA A 33 13.85 4.32 12.37
C ALA A 33 15.35 4.09 12.64
N LEU A 34 16.19 5.07 12.30
CA LEU A 34 17.64 5.01 12.53
C LEU A 34 17.97 4.97 14.02
N SER A 35 17.28 5.76 14.85
CA SER A 35 17.49 5.75 16.31
C SER A 35 17.14 4.40 16.93
N GLY A 36 16.03 3.79 16.49
CA GLY A 36 15.63 2.44 16.91
C GLY A 36 16.64 1.38 16.50
N ALA A 37 17.11 1.42 15.25
CA ALA A 37 18.14 0.51 14.75
C ALA A 37 19.47 0.67 15.51
N SER A 38 19.93 1.92 15.72
CA SER A 38 21.15 2.22 16.48
C SER A 38 21.05 1.75 17.93
N LEU A 39 19.91 1.99 18.60
CA LEU A 39 19.68 1.52 19.97
C LEU A 39 19.70 -0.01 20.04
N LEU A 40 19.08 -0.68 19.07
CA LEU A 40 19.07 -2.14 19.01
C LEU A 40 20.48 -2.71 18.84
N LEU A 41 21.27 -2.14 17.93
CA LEU A 41 22.67 -2.50 17.71
C LEU A 41 23.52 -2.37 18.98
N LEU A 42 23.36 -1.26 19.71
CA LEU A 42 24.08 -1.03 20.98
C LEU A 42 23.72 -2.07 22.05
N ILE A 43 22.46 -2.50 22.08
CA ILE A 43 21.95 -3.44 23.08
C ILE A 43 22.30 -4.89 22.72
N SER A 44 22.18 -5.27 21.46
CA SER A 44 22.46 -6.62 20.99
C SER A 44 23.96 -6.92 20.96
N ARG A 45 24.80 -5.87 20.81
CA ARG A 45 26.25 -5.98 20.61
C ARG A 45 26.60 -6.87 19.41
N GLU A 46 25.68 -6.94 18.44
CA GLU A 46 25.94 -7.56 17.14
C GLU A 46 27.00 -6.76 16.38
N ASP A 47 27.74 -7.45 15.53
CA ASP A 47 28.72 -6.81 14.68
C ASP A 47 28.01 -5.86 13.69
N PRO A 48 28.31 -4.54 13.69
CA PRO A 48 27.70 -3.60 12.77
C PRO A 48 27.90 -3.97 11.31
N GLU A 49 29.04 -4.59 10.94
CA GLU A 49 29.32 -5.03 9.57
C GLU A 49 28.27 -6.04 9.12
N HIS A 50 27.98 -7.04 9.96
CA HIS A 50 27.01 -8.09 9.65
C HIS A 50 25.60 -7.53 9.48
N VAL A 51 25.21 -6.56 10.32
CA VAL A 51 23.89 -5.92 10.23
C VAL A 51 23.78 -4.99 9.03
N LEU A 52 24.85 -4.29 8.66
CA LEU A 52 24.90 -3.47 7.44
C LEU A 52 24.79 -4.32 6.16
N HIS A 53 25.28 -5.57 6.17
CA HIS A 53 25.07 -6.49 5.06
C HIS A 53 23.62 -6.97 4.91
N ALA A 54 22.81 -6.91 5.97
CA ALA A 54 21.38 -7.22 5.91
C ALA A 54 20.54 -6.07 5.31
N VAL A 55 21.13 -4.87 5.16
CA VAL A 55 20.47 -3.74 4.49
C VAL A 55 20.38 -4.02 3.00
N GLU A 56 19.21 -3.78 2.41
CA GLU A 56 18.98 -3.91 0.98
C GLU A 56 19.57 -2.71 0.20
N TRP A 57 20.89 -2.62 0.12
CA TRP A 57 21.59 -1.55 -0.61
C TRP A 57 21.09 -1.30 -2.04
N PRO A 58 20.77 -2.33 -2.84
CA PRO A 58 20.20 -2.12 -4.18
C PRO A 58 18.91 -1.29 -4.16
N VAL A 59 18.07 -1.44 -3.13
CA VAL A 59 16.82 -0.70 -2.97
C VAL A 59 17.10 0.79 -2.72
N ILE A 60 18.09 1.10 -1.88
CA ILE A 60 18.50 2.49 -1.61
C ILE A 60 19.00 3.16 -2.89
N PHE A 61 19.94 2.52 -3.61
CA PHE A 61 20.48 3.06 -4.87
C PHE A 61 19.43 3.18 -5.97
N PHE A 62 18.47 2.24 -6.02
CA PHE A 62 17.33 2.32 -6.92
C PHE A 62 16.50 3.58 -6.66
N PHE A 63 16.14 3.87 -5.40
CA PHE A 63 15.37 5.08 -5.08
C PHE A 63 16.15 6.37 -5.34
N VAL A 64 17.46 6.40 -5.07
CA VAL A 64 18.33 7.54 -5.44
C VAL A 64 18.28 7.79 -6.95
N GLY A 65 18.48 6.75 -7.75
CA GLY A 65 18.42 6.85 -9.21
C GLY A 65 17.04 7.27 -9.72
N LEU A 66 15.98 6.69 -9.16
CA LEU A 66 14.61 7.05 -9.48
C LEU A 66 14.33 8.53 -9.20
N PHE A 67 14.62 9.02 -7.99
CA PHE A 67 14.36 10.41 -7.64
C PHE A 67 15.19 11.38 -8.49
N LEU A 68 16.41 10.99 -8.89
CA LEU A 68 17.22 11.77 -9.82
C LEU A 68 16.54 11.86 -11.20
N VAL A 69 16.02 10.76 -11.73
CA VAL A 69 15.27 10.75 -13.01
C VAL A 69 13.97 11.56 -12.89
N VAL A 70 13.20 11.38 -11.82
CA VAL A 70 11.96 12.14 -11.58
C VAL A 70 12.25 13.63 -11.50
N GLY A 71 13.26 14.04 -10.72
CA GLY A 71 13.68 15.44 -10.64
C GLY A 71 14.21 15.99 -11.96
N ALA A 72 14.85 15.17 -12.80
CA ALA A 72 15.24 15.57 -14.14
C ALA A 72 14.03 15.79 -15.06
N LEU A 73 13.03 14.91 -15.02
CA LEU A 73 11.78 15.04 -15.77
C LEU A 73 10.97 16.26 -15.33
N GLU A 74 10.94 16.55 -14.03
CA GLU A 74 10.34 17.75 -13.47
C GLU A 74 11.06 19.00 -13.99
N LYS A 75 12.40 19.03 -13.91
CA LYS A 75 13.22 20.16 -14.37
C LYS A 75 13.10 20.43 -15.87
N VAL A 76 12.92 19.39 -16.68
CA VAL A 76 12.73 19.50 -18.15
C VAL A 76 11.27 19.85 -18.51
N GLY A 77 10.36 19.84 -17.53
CA GLY A 77 8.95 20.25 -17.72
C GLY A 77 8.05 19.13 -18.22
N VAL A 78 8.51 17.87 -18.23
CA VAL A 78 7.70 16.71 -18.65
C VAL A 78 6.54 16.50 -17.67
N ILE A 79 6.82 16.56 -16.37
CA ILE A 79 5.79 16.42 -15.32
C ILE A 79 4.73 17.52 -15.46
N GLU A 80 5.15 18.77 -15.68
CA GLU A 80 4.24 19.89 -15.89
C GLU A 80 3.36 19.67 -17.14
N ALA A 81 3.93 19.18 -18.25
CA ALA A 81 3.18 18.90 -19.47
C ALA A 81 2.10 17.83 -19.25
N VAL A 82 2.40 16.77 -18.49
CA VAL A 82 1.41 15.73 -18.13
C VAL A 82 0.35 16.29 -17.19
N ALA A 83 0.72 17.15 -16.24
CA ALA A 83 -0.23 17.82 -15.36
C ALA A 83 -1.20 18.72 -16.15
N ARG A 84 -0.71 19.51 -17.13
CA ARG A 84 -1.54 20.32 -18.04
C ARG A 84 -2.52 19.45 -18.83
N PHE A 85 -2.02 18.38 -19.44
CA PHE A 85 -2.87 17.44 -20.18
C PHE A 85 -3.96 16.82 -19.27
N SER A 86 -3.58 16.45 -18.05
CA SER A 86 -4.54 15.91 -17.05
C SER A 86 -5.61 16.94 -16.69
N LEU A 87 -5.24 18.22 -16.54
CA LEU A 87 -6.19 19.31 -16.31
C LEU A 87 -7.10 19.58 -17.52
N GLU A 88 -6.59 19.50 -18.74
CA GLU A 88 -7.39 19.66 -19.96
C GLU A 88 -8.46 18.56 -20.07
N VAL A 89 -8.08 17.31 -19.88
CA VAL A 89 -8.99 16.14 -19.89
C VAL A 89 -10.06 16.27 -18.82
N THR A 90 -9.69 16.79 -17.64
CA THR A 90 -10.57 16.90 -16.47
C THR A 90 -11.29 18.25 -16.40
N ARG A 91 -11.05 19.14 -17.38
CA ARG A 91 -11.55 20.53 -17.44
C ARG A 91 -11.20 21.35 -16.19
N GLY A 92 -10.09 21.03 -15.53
CA GLY A 92 -9.65 21.66 -14.29
C GLY A 92 -10.56 21.41 -13.09
N GLN A 93 -11.50 20.45 -13.18
CA GLN A 93 -12.42 20.16 -12.09
C GLN A 93 -11.81 19.14 -11.12
N LEU A 94 -11.92 19.43 -9.81
CA LEU A 94 -11.33 18.62 -8.74
C LEU A 94 -11.77 17.15 -8.76
N VAL A 95 -13.07 16.89 -8.91
CA VAL A 95 -13.63 15.53 -8.88
C VAL A 95 -13.18 14.70 -10.09
N PRO A 96 -13.35 15.15 -11.34
CA PRO A 96 -12.78 14.45 -12.50
C PRO A 96 -11.28 14.23 -12.40
N ALA A 97 -10.50 15.21 -11.91
CA ALA A 97 -9.07 15.08 -11.68
C ALA A 97 -8.74 13.99 -10.65
N ALA A 98 -9.43 13.97 -9.53
CA ALA A 98 -9.30 12.93 -8.53
C ALA A 98 -9.62 11.54 -9.08
N MET A 99 -10.71 11.39 -9.85
CA MET A 99 -11.06 10.12 -10.48
C MET A 99 -10.02 9.68 -11.51
N LEU A 100 -9.49 10.61 -12.30
CA LEU A 100 -8.40 10.32 -13.24
C LEU A 100 -7.18 9.77 -12.49
N ILE A 101 -6.76 10.45 -11.42
CA ILE A 101 -5.64 10.02 -10.58
C ILE A 101 -5.92 8.65 -9.96
N LEU A 102 -7.10 8.40 -9.39
CA LEU A 102 -7.46 7.12 -8.78
C LEU A 102 -7.30 5.95 -9.77
N TRP A 103 -7.90 6.09 -10.96
CA TRP A 103 -7.94 5.01 -11.94
C TRP A 103 -6.59 4.81 -12.65
N ILE A 104 -5.90 5.89 -13.02
CA ILE A 104 -4.55 5.79 -13.58
C ILE A 104 -3.61 5.16 -12.55
N SER A 105 -3.68 5.60 -11.29
CA SER A 105 -2.86 5.03 -10.22
C SER A 105 -3.14 3.55 -10.04
N ALA A 106 -4.41 3.15 -10.00
CA ALA A 106 -4.76 1.75 -9.86
C ALA A 106 -4.22 0.86 -10.97
N ILE A 107 -4.39 1.28 -12.22
CA ILE A 107 -3.96 0.48 -13.37
C ILE A 107 -2.43 0.50 -13.52
N ALA A 108 -1.78 1.64 -13.34
CA ALA A 108 -0.33 1.75 -13.43
C ALA A 108 0.36 0.97 -12.31
N SER A 109 -0.12 1.11 -11.07
CA SER A 109 0.43 0.41 -9.91
C SER A 109 0.19 -1.11 -9.98
N ALA A 110 -0.76 -1.57 -10.78
CA ALA A 110 -0.92 -2.99 -11.04
C ALA A 110 0.31 -3.60 -11.74
N PHE A 111 1.17 -2.80 -12.40
CA PHE A 111 2.37 -3.28 -13.10
C PHE A 111 3.67 -2.69 -12.55
N VAL A 112 3.60 -1.53 -11.89
CA VAL A 112 4.73 -0.80 -11.33
C VAL A 112 4.58 -0.78 -9.82
N ASP A 113 5.68 -0.99 -9.08
CA ASP A 113 5.64 -0.92 -7.62
C ASP A 113 5.08 0.45 -7.15
N ASN A 114 4.26 0.40 -6.11
CA ASN A 114 3.58 1.57 -5.56
C ASN A 114 4.56 2.68 -5.17
N ILE A 115 5.75 2.34 -4.67
CA ILE A 115 6.72 3.34 -4.18
C ILE A 115 7.24 4.22 -5.33
N PRO A 116 7.85 3.67 -6.40
CA PRO A 116 8.33 4.50 -7.50
C PRO A 116 7.21 5.22 -8.23
N PHE A 117 6.02 4.60 -8.32
CA PHE A 117 4.87 5.23 -8.95
C PHE A 117 4.41 6.48 -8.17
N VAL A 118 4.18 6.36 -6.86
CA VAL A 118 3.75 7.49 -6.02
C VAL A 118 4.78 8.61 -6.02
N ALA A 119 6.08 8.29 -6.00
CA ALA A 119 7.16 9.27 -6.11
C ALA A 119 7.03 10.17 -7.35
N THR A 120 6.62 9.60 -8.50
CA THR A 120 6.42 10.37 -9.74
C THR A 120 5.12 11.19 -9.74
N MET A 121 4.10 10.73 -9.02
CA MET A 121 2.79 11.39 -8.97
C MET A 121 2.74 12.57 -7.99
N ILE A 122 3.60 12.59 -6.97
CA ILE A 122 3.71 13.71 -6.02
C ILE A 122 3.94 15.05 -6.74
N PRO A 123 5.00 15.24 -7.55
CA PRO A 123 5.21 16.51 -8.26
C PRO A 123 4.10 16.78 -9.28
N LEU A 124 3.54 15.74 -9.91
CA LEU A 124 2.41 15.89 -10.84
C LEU A 124 1.17 16.48 -10.16
N ILE A 125 0.77 15.97 -8.99
CA ILE A 125 -0.40 16.48 -8.24
C ILE A 125 -0.15 17.89 -7.74
N GLN A 126 1.08 18.19 -7.29
CA GLN A 126 1.47 19.54 -6.90
C GLN A 126 1.36 20.53 -8.07
N ASP A 127 1.84 20.14 -9.27
CA ASP A 127 1.70 20.94 -10.48
C ASP A 127 0.25 21.09 -10.93
N MET A 128 -0.57 20.03 -10.85
CA MET A 128 -2.00 20.14 -11.11
C MET A 128 -2.67 21.15 -10.17
N GLY A 129 -2.30 21.15 -8.89
CA GLY A 129 -2.79 22.12 -7.91
C GLY A 129 -2.41 23.56 -8.24
N ARG A 130 -1.13 23.78 -8.54
CA ARG A 130 -0.56 25.08 -8.91
C ARG A 130 -1.18 25.62 -10.20
N LEU A 131 -1.28 24.79 -11.24
CA LEU A 131 -1.77 25.19 -12.57
C LEU A 131 -3.30 25.30 -12.62
N GLY A 132 -4.02 24.41 -11.93
CA GLY A 132 -5.48 24.38 -11.89
C GLY A 132 -6.10 25.33 -10.87
N GLY A 133 -5.29 26.03 -10.06
CA GLY A 133 -5.78 26.91 -9.00
C GLY A 133 -6.53 26.17 -7.88
N MET A 134 -6.21 24.90 -7.65
CA MET A 134 -6.87 24.07 -6.64
C MET A 134 -6.21 24.28 -5.27
N ALA A 135 -6.91 24.95 -4.36
CA ALA A 135 -6.39 25.24 -3.02
C ALA A 135 -6.34 24.02 -2.08
N ASN A 136 -7.23 23.04 -2.28
CA ASN A 136 -7.26 21.79 -1.53
C ASN A 136 -7.01 20.61 -2.48
N LEU A 137 -5.95 19.85 -2.20
CA LEU A 137 -5.53 18.67 -2.96
C LEU A 137 -5.82 17.35 -2.25
N ASP A 138 -6.48 17.38 -1.09
CA ASP A 138 -6.73 16.20 -0.25
C ASP A 138 -7.44 15.10 -1.04
N LEU A 139 -8.40 15.47 -1.89
CA LEU A 139 -9.10 14.50 -2.72
C LEU A 139 -8.17 13.81 -3.73
N LEU A 140 -7.19 14.53 -4.30
CA LEU A 140 -6.19 13.95 -5.20
C LEU A 140 -5.21 13.06 -4.43
N TRP A 141 -4.80 13.49 -3.22
CA TRP A 141 -3.91 12.69 -2.36
C TRP A 141 -4.55 11.38 -1.92
N TRP A 142 -5.82 11.41 -1.50
CA TRP A 142 -6.57 10.21 -1.16
C TRP A 142 -6.83 9.33 -2.38
N SER A 143 -7.06 9.93 -3.55
CA SER A 143 -7.20 9.18 -4.82
C SER A 143 -5.91 8.45 -5.20
N LEU A 144 -4.76 9.12 -5.10
CA LEU A 144 -3.45 8.50 -5.34
C LEU A 144 -3.18 7.38 -4.33
N SER A 145 -3.43 7.63 -3.04
CA SER A 145 -3.20 6.66 -1.97
C SER A 145 -4.03 5.39 -2.16
N LEU A 146 -5.35 5.53 -2.35
CA LEU A 146 -6.23 4.38 -2.57
C LEU A 146 -5.93 3.68 -3.91
N GLY A 147 -5.70 4.45 -4.97
CA GLY A 147 -5.40 3.92 -6.29
C GLY A 147 -4.12 3.11 -6.31
N ALA A 148 -3.00 3.68 -5.86
CA ALA A 148 -1.71 2.99 -5.85
C ALA A 148 -1.74 1.75 -4.92
N CYS A 149 -2.22 1.90 -3.68
CA CYS A 149 -2.22 0.82 -2.69
C CYS A 149 -3.10 -0.37 -3.10
N LEU A 150 -4.29 -0.12 -3.66
CA LEU A 150 -5.20 -1.18 -4.08
C LEU A 150 -4.86 -1.71 -5.48
N GLY A 151 -4.33 -0.86 -6.35
CA GLY A 151 -3.90 -1.19 -7.71
C GLY A 151 -2.83 -2.26 -7.76
N GLY A 152 -1.82 -2.18 -6.89
CA GLY A 152 -0.72 -3.15 -6.80
C GLY A 152 -1.16 -4.60 -6.57
N ASN A 153 -2.38 -4.82 -6.08
CA ASN A 153 -2.95 -6.16 -5.91
C ASN A 153 -3.43 -6.79 -7.23
N GLY A 154 -3.61 -6.01 -8.29
CA GLY A 154 -4.18 -6.47 -9.56
C GLY A 154 -3.32 -7.47 -10.32
N THR A 155 -2.00 -7.48 -10.12
CA THR A 155 -1.10 -8.47 -10.72
C THR A 155 -0.07 -9.01 -9.72
N ALA A 156 0.59 -10.10 -10.11
CA ALA A 156 1.61 -10.73 -9.29
C ALA A 156 2.87 -9.85 -9.09
N ILE A 157 3.15 -8.90 -10.00
CA ILE A 157 4.33 -8.04 -9.95
C ILE A 157 4.04 -6.62 -9.42
N GLY A 158 2.77 -6.24 -9.28
CA GLY A 158 2.38 -4.89 -8.87
C GLY A 158 2.81 -4.52 -7.44
N ALA A 159 3.02 -5.53 -6.58
CA ALA A 159 3.57 -5.33 -5.25
C ALA A 159 4.62 -6.39 -4.93
N SER A 160 5.72 -5.96 -4.29
CA SER A 160 6.78 -6.86 -3.80
C SER A 160 6.25 -8.00 -2.92
N ALA A 161 5.25 -7.73 -2.07
CA ALA A 161 4.59 -8.74 -1.25
C ALA A 161 3.96 -9.89 -2.06
N ASN A 162 3.37 -9.59 -3.22
CA ASN A 162 2.74 -10.61 -4.08
C ASN A 162 3.79 -11.57 -4.62
N VAL A 163 4.91 -11.03 -5.12
CA VAL A 163 6.05 -11.82 -5.61
C VAL A 163 6.63 -12.70 -4.52
N VAL A 164 6.79 -12.17 -3.30
CA VAL A 164 7.30 -12.94 -2.15
C VAL A 164 6.38 -14.12 -1.82
N VAL A 165 5.07 -13.88 -1.71
CA VAL A 165 4.10 -14.94 -1.39
C VAL A 165 4.05 -16.01 -2.49
N ILE A 166 4.07 -15.60 -3.76
CA ILE A 166 4.11 -16.53 -4.90
C ILE A 166 5.39 -17.37 -4.88
N GLY A 167 6.54 -16.75 -4.66
CA GLY A 167 7.83 -17.46 -4.54
C GLY A 167 7.88 -18.41 -3.34
N MET A 168 7.23 -18.07 -2.23
CA MET A 168 7.08 -18.96 -1.08
C MET A 168 6.16 -20.16 -1.39
N ALA A 169 5.07 -19.95 -2.13
CA ALA A 169 4.16 -21.01 -2.56
C ALA A 169 4.85 -21.99 -3.52
N GLU A 170 5.62 -21.47 -4.47
CA GLU A 170 6.39 -22.26 -5.42
C GLU A 170 7.43 -23.15 -4.72
N LYS A 171 8.15 -22.62 -3.72
CA LYS A 171 9.07 -23.41 -2.87
C LYS A 171 8.39 -24.55 -2.10
N ARG A 172 7.06 -24.50 -1.92
CA ARG A 172 6.25 -25.55 -1.28
C ARG A 172 5.54 -26.46 -2.28
N GLY A 173 5.87 -26.37 -3.57
CA GLY A 173 5.28 -27.19 -4.62
C GLY A 173 3.90 -26.72 -5.09
N ILE A 174 3.49 -25.48 -4.77
CA ILE A 174 2.24 -24.88 -5.23
C ILE A 174 2.57 -23.76 -6.23
N PRO A 175 2.74 -24.09 -7.53
CA PRO A 175 3.09 -23.09 -8.53
C PRO A 175 1.89 -22.18 -8.83
N ILE A 176 2.04 -20.88 -8.58
CA ILE A 176 1.05 -19.86 -8.95
C ILE A 176 1.56 -19.15 -10.20
N THR A 177 0.89 -19.36 -11.33
CA THR A 177 1.26 -18.68 -12.58
C THR A 177 0.80 -17.22 -12.55
N PHE A 178 1.54 -16.34 -13.22
CA PHE A 178 1.19 -14.92 -13.36
C PHE A 178 -0.26 -14.72 -13.85
N LEU A 179 -0.62 -15.41 -14.95
CA LEU A 179 -1.97 -15.36 -15.52
C LEU A 179 -3.02 -15.97 -14.58
N GLY A 180 -2.69 -17.02 -13.83
CA GLY A 180 -3.57 -17.63 -12.84
C GLY A 180 -3.90 -16.65 -11.71
N TYR A 181 -2.89 -15.98 -11.17
CA TYR A 181 -3.06 -14.94 -10.16
C TYR A 181 -3.91 -13.78 -10.70
N MET A 182 -3.53 -13.23 -11.86
CA MET A 182 -4.18 -12.06 -12.45
C MET A 182 -5.66 -12.30 -12.76
N LYS A 183 -6.05 -13.50 -13.21
CA LYS A 183 -7.46 -13.86 -13.47
C LYS A 183 -8.36 -13.69 -12.25
N VAL A 184 -7.82 -13.89 -11.04
CA VAL A 184 -8.57 -13.75 -9.79
C VAL A 184 -8.36 -12.35 -9.20
N ALA A 185 -7.12 -11.89 -9.15
CA ALA A 185 -6.74 -10.68 -8.45
C ALA A 185 -7.14 -9.40 -9.21
N PHE A 186 -7.09 -9.40 -10.54
CA PHE A 186 -7.41 -8.21 -11.33
C PHE A 186 -8.90 -7.80 -11.24
N PRO A 187 -9.88 -8.73 -11.34
CA PRO A 187 -11.28 -8.38 -11.08
C PRO A 187 -11.54 -7.90 -9.65
N LEU A 188 -10.87 -8.49 -8.66
CA LEU A 188 -10.98 -8.07 -7.25
C LEU A 188 -10.38 -6.68 -7.03
N MET A 189 -9.27 -6.36 -7.69
CA MET A 189 -8.70 -5.03 -7.71
C MET A 189 -9.69 -4.02 -8.29
N LEU A 190 -10.27 -4.30 -9.46
CA LEU A 190 -11.28 -3.41 -10.06
C LEU A 190 -12.48 -3.18 -9.13
N MET A 191 -12.98 -4.23 -8.49
CA MET A 191 -14.05 -4.11 -7.50
C MET A 191 -13.64 -3.18 -6.34
N SER A 192 -12.41 -3.33 -5.84
CA SER A 192 -11.87 -2.49 -4.77
C SER A 192 -11.79 -1.03 -5.19
N ILE A 193 -11.35 -0.75 -6.43
CA ILE A 193 -11.27 0.61 -6.98
C ILE A 193 -12.65 1.23 -7.20
N VAL A 194 -13.65 0.45 -7.60
CA VAL A 194 -15.04 0.91 -7.69
C VAL A 194 -15.55 1.29 -6.30
N VAL A 195 -15.29 0.47 -5.28
CA VAL A 195 -15.65 0.81 -3.89
C VAL A 195 -14.94 2.09 -3.43
N SER A 196 -13.65 2.24 -3.73
CA SER A 196 -12.89 3.47 -3.44
C SER A 196 -13.44 4.69 -4.17
N THR A 197 -13.88 4.53 -5.43
CA THR A 197 -14.53 5.60 -6.21
C THR A 197 -15.78 6.10 -5.48
N VAL A 198 -16.67 5.19 -5.10
CA VAL A 198 -17.90 5.52 -4.36
C VAL A 198 -17.57 6.16 -3.02
N TYR A 199 -16.59 5.62 -2.30
CA TYR A 199 -16.15 6.15 -1.02
C TYR A 199 -15.62 7.58 -1.11
N LEU A 200 -14.76 7.87 -2.09
CA LEU A 200 -14.17 9.20 -2.26
C LEU A 200 -15.23 10.23 -2.67
N LEU A 201 -16.18 9.86 -3.53
CA LEU A 201 -17.30 10.74 -3.89
C LEU A 201 -18.21 11.01 -2.69
N PHE A 202 -18.47 9.99 -1.87
CA PHE A 202 -19.22 10.13 -0.62
C PHE A 202 -18.48 11.06 0.36
N TRP A 203 -17.19 10.83 0.59
CA TRP A 203 -16.37 11.65 1.47
C TRP A 203 -16.25 13.10 1.00
N HIS A 204 -16.12 13.32 -0.32
CA HIS A 204 -16.10 14.66 -0.90
C HIS A 204 -17.43 15.40 -0.73
N HIS A 205 -18.57 14.71 -0.82
CA HIS A 205 -19.88 15.34 -0.66
C HIS A 205 -20.24 15.57 0.82
N TYR A 206 -19.87 14.66 1.71
CA TYR A 206 -20.22 14.68 3.13
C TYR A 206 -18.98 14.90 4.01
N HIS A 207 -18.53 16.15 4.14
CA HIS A 207 -17.33 16.45 4.94
C HIS A 207 -17.52 16.23 6.45
N GLY A 208 -16.43 15.85 7.13
CA GLY A 208 -16.33 15.82 8.59
C GLY A 208 -16.98 14.61 9.25
N LEU A 209 -17.75 14.86 10.31
CA LEU A 209 -18.27 13.84 11.24
C LEU A 209 -19.20 12.81 10.56
N VAL A 210 -19.94 13.24 9.52
CA VAL A 210 -20.85 12.37 8.76
C VAL A 210 -20.10 11.31 7.98
N SER A 211 -19.02 11.68 7.27
CA SER A 211 -18.21 10.68 6.57
C SER A 211 -17.57 9.71 7.54
N LEU A 212 -17.02 10.19 8.66
CA LEU A 212 -16.41 9.35 9.68
C LEU A 212 -17.39 8.34 10.26
N LEU A 213 -18.57 8.78 10.70
CA LEU A 213 -19.61 7.90 11.23
C LEU A 213 -20.14 6.95 10.15
N GLY A 214 -20.29 7.41 8.91
CA GLY A 214 -20.66 6.57 7.78
C GLY A 214 -19.66 5.45 7.55
N THR A 215 -18.37 5.77 7.49
CA THR A 215 -17.28 4.79 7.33
C THR A 215 -17.27 3.78 8.48
N LEU A 216 -17.38 4.26 9.72
CA LEU A 216 -17.41 3.40 10.91
C LEU A 216 -18.64 2.48 10.93
N ALA A 217 -19.82 3.00 10.56
CA ALA A 217 -21.05 2.23 10.50
C ALA A 217 -20.97 1.15 9.41
N VAL A 218 -20.49 1.48 8.21
CA VAL A 218 -20.26 0.50 7.14
C VAL A 218 -19.26 -0.55 7.57
N GLY A 219 -18.15 -0.15 8.21
CA GLY A 219 -17.16 -1.08 8.76
C GLY A 219 -17.76 -2.03 9.79
N ALA A 220 -18.57 -1.51 10.72
CA ALA A 220 -19.26 -2.31 11.73
C ALA A 220 -20.27 -3.28 11.10
N VAL A 221 -21.02 -2.85 10.09
CA VAL A 221 -21.98 -3.70 9.36
C VAL A 221 -21.24 -4.81 8.61
N LEU A 222 -20.19 -4.48 7.87
CA LEU A 222 -19.36 -5.48 7.18
C LEU A 222 -18.75 -6.48 8.16
N TRP A 223 -18.27 -5.99 9.30
CA TRP A 223 -17.76 -6.85 10.37
C TRP A 223 -18.85 -7.80 10.89
N LEU A 224 -20.04 -7.30 11.23
CA LEU A 224 -21.16 -8.11 11.70
C LEU A 224 -21.61 -9.16 10.67
N ILE A 225 -21.65 -8.80 9.38
CA ILE A 225 -21.99 -9.72 8.29
C ILE A 225 -20.89 -10.77 8.09
N SER A 226 -19.63 -10.42 8.33
CA SER A 226 -18.51 -11.35 8.16
C SER A 226 -18.50 -12.47 9.20
N ILE A 227 -19.05 -12.25 10.40
CA ILE A 227 -19.13 -13.28 11.47
C ILE A 227 -19.85 -14.56 11.00
N PRO A 228 -21.12 -14.51 10.54
CA PRO A 228 -21.81 -15.72 10.10
C PRO A 228 -21.17 -16.34 8.85
N VAL A 229 -20.67 -15.52 7.93
CA VAL A 229 -19.97 -16.00 6.72
C VAL A 229 -18.70 -16.77 7.08
N ASN A 230 -17.89 -16.23 7.99
CA ASN A 230 -16.66 -16.87 8.44
C ASN A 230 -16.96 -18.21 9.16
N ASN A 231 -18.01 -18.24 9.99
CA ASN A 231 -18.46 -19.48 10.64
C ASN A 231 -18.93 -20.54 9.63
N LEU A 232 -19.57 -20.12 8.52
CA LEU A 232 -19.97 -21.04 7.44
C LEU A 232 -18.75 -21.57 6.68
N LEU A 233 -17.78 -20.71 6.35
CA LEU A 233 -16.56 -21.11 5.64
C LEU A 233 -15.76 -22.13 6.47
N GLN A 234 -15.54 -21.85 7.75
CA GLN A 234 -14.83 -22.77 8.66
C GLN A 234 -15.51 -24.13 8.76
N ARG A 235 -16.85 -24.17 8.86
CA ARG A 235 -17.61 -25.44 8.85
C ARG A 235 -17.43 -26.22 7.55
N THR A 236 -17.35 -25.52 6.41
CA THR A 236 -17.20 -26.14 5.10
C THR A 236 -15.80 -26.73 4.91
N GLU A 237 -14.77 -26.03 5.40
CA GLU A 237 -13.39 -26.52 5.46
C GLU A 237 -13.26 -27.73 6.39
N GLU A 238 -13.81 -27.68 7.61
CA GLU A 238 -13.79 -28.81 8.54
C GLU A 238 -14.49 -30.05 7.95
N THR A 239 -15.61 -29.86 7.26
CA THR A 239 -16.36 -30.95 6.63
C THR A 239 -15.57 -31.56 5.47
N SER A 240 -14.90 -30.73 4.67
CA SER A 240 -14.05 -31.19 3.56
C SER A 240 -12.81 -31.92 4.08
N ALA A 241 -12.15 -31.39 5.12
CA ALA A 241 -11.02 -32.03 5.78
C ALA A 241 -11.40 -33.40 6.38
N ARG A 242 -12.57 -33.51 7.03
CA ARG A 242 -13.07 -34.79 7.56
C ARG A 242 -13.34 -35.82 6.46
N LYS A 243 -13.91 -35.42 5.33
CA LYS A 243 -14.15 -36.33 4.18
C LYS A 243 -12.85 -36.83 3.54
N VAL A 244 -11.82 -36.00 3.49
CA VAL A 244 -10.49 -36.42 3.01
C VAL A 244 -9.89 -37.44 4.00
N LEU A 245 -9.90 -37.14 5.29
CA LEU A 245 -9.34 -38.02 6.33
C LEU A 245 -10.07 -39.35 6.46
N SER A 246 -11.39 -39.41 6.25
CA SER A 246 -12.14 -40.69 6.26
C SER A 246 -11.72 -41.58 5.09
N LYS A 247 -11.44 -41.01 3.92
CA LYS A 247 -10.97 -41.73 2.73
C LYS A 247 -9.59 -42.37 2.93
N TYR A 248 -8.75 -41.80 3.80
CA TYR A 248 -7.45 -42.37 4.18
C TYR A 248 -7.52 -43.39 5.32
N ARG A 249 -8.63 -43.43 6.09
CA ARG A 249 -8.85 -44.45 7.14
C ARG A 249 -9.43 -45.75 6.61
N GLU A 250 -10.03 -45.72 5.42
CA GLU A 250 -10.64 -46.88 4.76
C GLU A 250 -9.70 -47.57 3.74
N ALA A 251 -8.48 -47.04 3.54
CA ALA A 251 -7.41 -47.60 2.70
C ALA A 251 -6.30 -48.20 3.57
#